data_AF-A0A959AV20-F1
#
_entry.id   AF-A0A959AV20-F1
#
_cell.length_a   1.000
_cell.length_b   1.000
_cell.length_c   1.000
_cell.angle_alpha   90.00
_cell.angle_beta   90.00
_cell.angle_gamma   90.00
#
_symmetry.space_group_name_H-M   'P 1'
#
loop_
_entity.id
_entity.type
_entity.pdbx_description
1 polymer ?
#
loop_
_entity_poly.entity_id
_entity_poly.type
_entity_poly.pdbx_seq_one_letter_code
_entity_poly.pdbx_strand_id
1 'polypeptide(L)'
;MRIVRSFVLAVLVTAGWGCSTFKEIHYFKDEAPSFPNYYRLKVKGWTFFTSSRYTSGYFDEEAVNEYFSEVQQAKRDDSSDEAKSADENGQVLHPIGTNREGKKLVMILSSHSGAVASQIGSYVENENTMNAIAQLVNRGRRHEELKIELSTQMEDFHQKLLLDKGNRLIAELNLASITAEEARTQLLDYVNALAQYLGHTESFSRLEDAKVWFNYNRGRLLNAKN
;
A
#
# COMPACT_ATOMS: atom_id res chain seq x y z
N MET A 1 37.54 -5.34 -62.91
CA MET A 1 36.39 -6.23 -62.58
C MET A 1 36.76 -7.53 -61.85
N ARG A 2 37.97 -8.10 -62.02
CA ARG A 2 38.41 -9.29 -61.26
C ARG A 2 38.57 -9.07 -59.75
N ILE A 3 39.07 -7.90 -59.33
CA ILE A 3 39.30 -7.57 -57.91
C ILE A 3 37.99 -7.52 -57.10
N VAL A 4 36.91 -6.98 -57.69
CA VAL A 4 35.60 -6.88 -57.03
C VAL A 4 34.99 -8.26 -56.77
N ARG A 5 35.18 -9.22 -57.69
CA ARG A 5 34.68 -10.59 -57.52
C ARG A 5 35.43 -11.34 -56.42
N SER A 6 36.74 -11.16 -56.31
CA SER A 6 37.52 -11.78 -55.23
C SER A 6 37.18 -11.19 -53.85
N PHE A 7 36.88 -9.88 -53.79
CA PHE A 7 36.50 -9.23 -52.53
C PHE A 7 35.11 -9.65 -52.05
N VAL A 8 34.13 -9.75 -52.96
CA VAL A 8 32.78 -10.22 -52.62
C VAL A 8 32.80 -11.69 -52.15
N LEU A 9 33.61 -12.55 -52.78
CA LEU A 9 33.73 -13.95 -52.35
C LEU A 9 34.39 -14.07 -50.96
N ALA A 10 35.40 -13.25 -50.66
CA ALA A 10 36.06 -13.25 -49.35
C ALA A 10 35.12 -12.77 -48.22
N VAL A 11 34.28 -11.77 -48.47
CA VAL A 11 33.29 -11.27 -47.49
C VAL A 11 32.16 -12.28 -47.26
N LEU A 12 31.75 -13.03 -48.29
CA LEU A 12 30.71 -14.05 -48.16
C LEU A 12 31.16 -15.28 -47.37
N VAL A 13 32.45 -15.64 -47.46
CA VAL A 13 33.02 -16.77 -46.71
C VAL A 13 33.20 -16.42 -45.22
N THR A 14 33.50 -15.16 -44.87
CA THR A 14 33.64 -14.76 -43.46
C THR A 14 32.29 -14.52 -42.75
N ALA A 15 31.22 -14.21 -43.48
CA ALA A 15 29.89 -14.02 -42.90
C ALA A 15 29.19 -15.33 -42.47
N GLY A 16 29.64 -16.49 -42.96
CA GLY A 16 29.02 -17.79 -42.67
C GLY A 16 29.41 -18.45 -41.34
N TRP A 17 30.39 -17.92 -40.60
CA TRP A 17 30.98 -18.58 -39.42
C TRP A 17 30.51 -18.03 -38.07
N GLY A 18 29.54 -17.10 -38.04
CA GLY A 18 29.09 -16.41 -36.81
C GLY A 18 27.95 -17.09 -36.03
N CYS A 19 27.59 -18.31 -36.40
CA CYS A 19 26.43 -19.03 -35.86
C CYS A 19 26.82 -19.87 -34.63
N SER A 20 26.61 -19.34 -33.42
CA SER A 20 26.93 -20.07 -32.19
C SER A 20 25.72 -20.80 -31.64
N THR A 21 25.79 -22.13 -31.57
CA THR A 21 24.80 -22.97 -30.87
C THR A 21 25.26 -23.23 -29.45
N PHE A 22 24.37 -23.10 -28.47
CA PHE A 22 24.65 -23.48 -27.09
C PHE A 22 23.64 -24.55 -26.63
N LYS A 23 24.11 -25.44 -25.76
CA LYS A 23 23.32 -26.51 -25.17
C LYS A 23 23.76 -26.72 -23.75
N GLU A 24 22.75 -26.81 -22.91
CA GLU A 24 22.91 -26.58 -21.52
C GLU A 24 21.95 -27.53 -20.72
N ILE A 25 22.17 -27.75 -19.42
CA ILE A 25 21.40 -28.56 -18.47
C ILE A 25 21.47 -28.00 -17.01
N HIS A 26 20.33 -27.58 -16.42
CA HIS A 26 20.18 -27.32 -14.96
C HIS A 26 19.55 -28.45 -14.18
N TYR A 27 19.91 -28.49 -12.90
CA TYR A 27 19.25 -29.30 -11.89
C TYR A 27 18.68 -28.43 -10.79
N PHE A 28 17.39 -28.58 -10.51
CA PHE A 28 16.69 -27.91 -9.42
C PHE A 28 16.22 -28.94 -8.40
N LYS A 29 16.23 -28.55 -7.13
CA LYS A 29 15.69 -29.34 -6.03
C LYS A 29 14.57 -28.55 -5.36
N ASP A 30 13.42 -29.18 -5.21
CA ASP A 30 12.30 -28.67 -4.44
C ASP A 30 12.62 -28.65 -2.94
N GLU A 31 12.14 -27.63 -2.22
CA GLU A 31 12.32 -27.50 -0.76
C GLU A 31 11.26 -28.28 0.05
N ALA A 32 10.47 -29.14 -0.59
CA ALA A 32 9.45 -29.97 0.07
C ALA A 32 10.02 -30.80 1.25
N PRO A 33 9.40 -30.75 2.45
CA PRO A 33 10.01 -31.22 3.69
C PRO A 33 10.12 -32.75 3.85
N SER A 34 9.38 -33.53 3.05
CA SER A 34 9.32 -34.99 3.22
C SER A 34 9.92 -35.77 2.04
N PHE A 35 9.79 -35.27 0.81
CA PHE A 35 10.33 -35.89 -0.40
C PHE A 35 10.70 -34.79 -1.41
N PRO A 36 11.98 -34.38 -1.50
CA PRO A 36 12.37 -33.35 -2.43
C PRO A 36 12.28 -33.86 -3.87
N ASN A 37 11.53 -33.16 -4.70
CA ASN A 37 11.50 -33.40 -6.14
C ASN A 37 12.76 -32.83 -6.78
N TYR A 38 13.29 -33.55 -7.78
CA TYR A 38 14.42 -33.09 -8.56
C TYR A 38 13.96 -32.84 -10.00
N TYR A 39 14.24 -31.65 -10.50
CA TYR A 39 13.89 -31.26 -11.86
C TYR A 39 15.16 -31.10 -12.67
N ARG A 40 15.14 -31.56 -13.92
CA ARG A 40 16.21 -31.33 -14.88
C ARG A 40 15.67 -30.50 -16.03
N LEU A 41 16.30 -29.37 -16.26
CA LEU A 41 15.94 -28.47 -17.35
C LEU A 41 17.07 -28.45 -18.37
N LYS A 42 16.72 -28.44 -19.65
CA LYS A 42 17.67 -28.42 -20.75
C LYS A 42 17.25 -27.32 -21.70
N VAL A 43 18.13 -26.37 -21.98
CA VAL A 43 17.93 -25.37 -23.03
C VAL A 43 18.94 -25.59 -24.12
N LYS A 44 18.43 -25.35 -25.31
CA LYS A 44 19.18 -25.31 -26.54
C LYS A 44 18.78 -24.04 -27.23
N GLY A 45 19.77 -23.28 -27.66
CA GLY A 45 19.52 -22.03 -28.36
C GLY A 45 20.54 -21.80 -29.46
N TRP A 46 20.17 -20.87 -30.34
CA TRP A 46 21.05 -20.39 -31.39
C TRP A 46 21.15 -18.88 -31.28
N THR A 47 22.37 -18.35 -31.20
CA THR A 47 22.61 -16.91 -31.17
C THR A 47 23.46 -16.50 -32.36
N PHE A 48 23.07 -15.38 -32.98
CA PHE A 48 23.81 -14.76 -34.06
C PHE A 48 24.53 -13.54 -33.53
N PHE A 49 25.86 -13.54 -33.56
CA PHE A 49 26.71 -12.38 -33.24
C PHE A 49 26.52 -11.73 -31.85
N THR A 50 25.77 -12.36 -30.93
CA THR A 50 25.51 -11.85 -29.58
C THR A 50 25.72 -12.94 -28.53
N SER A 51 26.37 -12.59 -27.41
CA SER A 51 26.47 -13.47 -26.26
C SER A 51 25.15 -13.44 -25.49
N SER A 52 24.45 -14.58 -25.46
CA SER A 52 23.36 -14.74 -24.50
C SER A 52 23.97 -14.92 -23.11
N ARG A 53 23.45 -14.17 -22.14
CA ARG A 53 23.84 -14.33 -20.74
C ARG A 53 22.62 -14.81 -19.97
N TYR A 54 22.84 -15.76 -19.09
CA TYR A 54 21.84 -16.20 -18.14
C TYR A 54 21.87 -15.35 -16.90
N THR A 55 20.70 -15.07 -16.36
CA THR A 55 20.59 -14.65 -14.97
C THR A 55 19.45 -15.41 -14.30
N SER A 56 19.71 -15.89 -13.09
CA SER A 56 18.67 -16.46 -12.23
C SER A 56 18.72 -15.82 -10.86
N GLY A 57 17.53 -15.63 -10.31
CA GLY A 57 17.34 -15.07 -9.00
C GLY A 57 15.94 -15.38 -8.50
N TYR A 58 15.68 -15.06 -7.25
CA TYR A 58 14.33 -15.06 -6.72
C TYR A 58 13.69 -13.72 -7.02
N PHE A 59 12.60 -13.74 -7.77
CA PHE A 59 11.84 -12.56 -8.16
C PHE A 59 10.42 -12.66 -7.61
N ASP A 60 9.78 -11.51 -7.43
CA ASP A 60 8.36 -11.47 -7.15
C ASP A 60 7.59 -12.04 -8.36
N GLU A 61 6.66 -12.98 -8.11
CA GLU A 61 5.87 -13.59 -9.18
C GLU A 61 5.01 -12.57 -9.92
N GLU A 62 4.43 -11.61 -9.20
CA GLU A 62 3.53 -10.62 -9.76
C GLU A 62 4.28 -9.66 -10.67
N ALA A 63 5.44 -9.16 -10.23
CA ALA A 63 6.28 -8.28 -11.04
C ALA A 63 6.81 -8.97 -12.32
N VAL A 64 7.08 -10.28 -12.25
CA VAL A 64 7.47 -11.07 -13.42
C VAL A 64 6.30 -11.18 -14.40
N ASN A 65 5.11 -11.53 -13.90
CA ASN A 65 3.92 -11.63 -14.72
C ASN A 65 3.55 -10.28 -15.35
N GLU A 66 3.63 -9.19 -14.61
CA GLU A 66 3.37 -7.82 -15.09
C GLU A 66 4.37 -7.44 -16.20
N TYR A 67 5.68 -7.59 -15.96
CA TYR A 67 6.71 -7.28 -16.96
C TYR A 67 6.48 -8.03 -18.28
N PHE A 68 6.21 -9.34 -18.22
CA PHE A 68 5.98 -10.14 -19.42
C PHE A 68 4.59 -9.97 -20.04
N SER A 69 3.64 -9.38 -19.31
CA SER A 69 2.32 -9.02 -19.84
C SER A 69 2.31 -7.64 -20.51
N GLU A 70 3.12 -6.69 -20.02
CA GLU A 70 3.27 -5.34 -20.59
C GLU A 70 4.10 -5.33 -21.87
N VAL A 71 5.19 -6.11 -21.91
CA VAL A 71 5.97 -6.28 -23.12
C VAL A 71 5.19 -7.20 -24.05
N GLN A 72 4.44 -6.64 -25.00
CA GLN A 72 3.89 -7.39 -26.12
C GLN A 72 5.03 -8.14 -26.82
N GLN A 73 5.24 -9.40 -26.45
CA GLN A 73 6.10 -10.29 -27.22
C GLN A 73 5.49 -10.33 -28.61
N ALA A 74 6.28 -10.02 -29.65
CA ALA A 74 5.82 -10.11 -31.01
C ALA A 74 5.15 -11.48 -31.18
N LYS A 75 3.83 -11.50 -31.45
CA LYS A 75 3.09 -12.74 -31.67
C LYS A 75 3.78 -13.47 -32.80
N ARG A 76 4.52 -14.52 -32.46
CA ARG A 76 4.92 -15.52 -33.42
C ARG A 76 3.65 -16.28 -33.72
N ASP A 77 3.10 -16.07 -34.91
CA ASP A 77 1.91 -16.72 -35.40
C ASP A 77 2.26 -18.19 -35.67
N ASP A 78 2.32 -18.99 -34.61
CA ASP A 78 2.37 -20.44 -34.67
C ASP A 78 1.80 -20.99 -33.36
N SER A 79 0.61 -21.55 -33.49
CA SER A 79 -0.04 -22.41 -32.52
C SER A 79 0.84 -23.64 -32.23
N SER A 80 1.51 -23.67 -31.08
CA SER A 80 1.84 -24.94 -30.39
C SER A 80 2.45 -24.69 -29.02
N ASP A 81 1.76 -25.25 -28.02
CA ASP A 81 2.24 -25.90 -26.80
C ASP A 81 3.22 -25.18 -25.86
N GLU A 82 2.71 -24.98 -24.65
CA GLU A 82 3.39 -24.59 -23.42
C GLU A 82 4.69 -25.39 -23.20
N ALA A 83 5.85 -24.72 -23.23
CA ALA A 83 7.12 -25.30 -22.86
C ALA A 83 7.95 -24.40 -21.93
N LYS A 84 7.96 -24.83 -20.66
CA LYS A 84 8.83 -24.46 -19.55
C LYS A 84 10.31 -24.43 -19.98
N SER A 85 11.07 -23.38 -19.61
CA SER A 85 12.50 -23.24 -19.97
C SER A 85 13.37 -22.73 -18.83
N ALA A 86 14.59 -23.29 -18.72
CA ALA A 86 15.74 -22.73 -18.00
C ALA A 86 17.13 -23.28 -18.36
N ASP A 87 18.08 -22.38 -18.68
CA ASP A 87 19.54 -22.61 -18.76
C ASP A 87 20.39 -21.37 -19.05
N GLU A 88 21.69 -21.22 -18.77
CA GLU A 88 22.85 -21.80 -18.01
C GLU A 88 23.94 -20.72 -18.05
N ASN A 89 25.00 -20.80 -17.23
CA ASN A 89 26.18 -19.91 -17.19
C ASN A 89 26.49 -19.24 -15.83
N GLY A 90 25.93 -19.75 -14.72
CA GLY A 90 26.71 -19.93 -13.49
C GLY A 90 27.44 -18.73 -12.88
N GLN A 91 26.89 -17.51 -12.93
CA GLN A 91 27.31 -16.42 -12.04
C GLN A 91 26.20 -16.10 -11.04
N VAL A 92 26.53 -16.20 -9.76
CA VAL A 92 25.61 -16.01 -8.63
C VAL A 92 25.43 -14.52 -8.40
N LEU A 93 24.27 -13.99 -8.77
CA LEU A 93 23.80 -12.70 -8.25
C LEU A 93 23.11 -12.94 -6.91
N HIS A 94 23.50 -12.18 -5.90
CA HIS A 94 22.89 -12.26 -4.58
C HIS A 94 21.51 -11.60 -4.60
N PRO A 95 20.42 -12.32 -4.26
CA PRO A 95 19.11 -11.72 -4.13
C PRO A 95 19.09 -10.75 -2.93
N ILE A 96 18.51 -9.58 -3.13
CA ILE A 96 18.26 -8.60 -2.09
C ILE A 96 17.07 -9.09 -1.24
N GLY A 97 17.37 -9.42 0.02
CA GLY A 97 16.38 -9.70 1.07
C GLY A 97 16.25 -11.19 1.43
N THR A 98 16.35 -11.48 2.73
CA THR A 98 16.23 -12.83 3.32
C THR A 98 14.80 -13.37 3.38
N ASN A 99 13.79 -12.56 3.02
CA ASN A 99 12.40 -13.00 2.98
C ASN A 99 12.08 -13.60 1.59
N ARG A 100 11.79 -14.90 1.56
CA ARG A 100 11.46 -15.70 0.37
C ARG A 100 9.95 -15.91 0.18
N GLU A 101 9.12 -15.48 1.13
CA GLU A 101 7.67 -15.58 0.98
C GLU A 101 7.22 -14.76 -0.25
N GLY A 102 6.44 -15.39 -1.13
CA GLY A 102 5.93 -14.77 -2.37
C GLY A 102 6.92 -14.71 -3.55
N LYS A 103 8.20 -15.07 -3.36
CA LYS A 103 9.21 -14.99 -4.43
C LYS A 103 9.40 -16.34 -5.12
N LYS A 104 9.40 -16.35 -6.45
CA LYS A 104 9.70 -17.53 -7.28
C LYS A 104 11.10 -17.46 -7.85
N LEU A 105 11.76 -18.61 -7.95
CA LEU A 105 13.00 -18.71 -8.70
C LEU A 105 12.67 -18.52 -10.18
N VAL A 106 13.10 -17.40 -10.73
CA VAL A 106 12.93 -17.09 -12.15
C VAL A 106 14.28 -17.07 -12.81
N MET A 107 14.25 -17.56 -14.03
CA MET A 107 15.40 -17.69 -14.87
C MET A 107 15.13 -16.91 -16.15
N ILE A 108 16.07 -16.06 -16.52
CA ILE A 108 15.92 -15.12 -17.63
C ILE A 108 17.09 -15.36 -18.59
N LEU A 109 16.73 -15.77 -19.80
CA LEU A 109 17.66 -15.94 -20.91
C LEU A 109 17.47 -14.79 -21.89
N SER A 110 18.46 -13.90 -21.94
CA SER A 110 18.45 -12.74 -22.84
C SER A 110 19.88 -12.29 -23.16
N SER A 111 20.06 -11.65 -24.32
CA SER A 111 21.29 -10.90 -24.63
C SER A 111 21.54 -9.75 -23.63
N HIS A 112 20.49 -9.32 -22.92
CA HIS A 112 20.51 -8.26 -21.93
C HIS A 112 19.84 -8.69 -20.61
N SER A 113 20.03 -9.94 -20.19
CA SER A 113 19.38 -10.51 -18.99
C SER A 113 19.59 -9.69 -17.71
N GLY A 114 20.75 -9.05 -17.53
CA GLY A 114 20.99 -8.13 -16.42
C GLY A 114 20.12 -6.87 -16.46
N ALA A 115 19.84 -6.32 -17.65
CA ALA A 115 18.95 -5.18 -17.80
C ALA A 115 17.49 -5.58 -17.53
N VAL A 116 17.07 -6.75 -18.01
CA VAL A 116 15.73 -7.31 -17.73
C VAL A 116 15.52 -7.55 -16.24
N ALA A 117 16.49 -8.18 -15.56
CA ALA A 117 16.42 -8.41 -14.12
C ALA A 117 16.40 -7.09 -13.31
N SER A 118 17.19 -6.10 -13.72
CA SER A 118 17.18 -4.75 -13.12
C SER A 118 15.83 -4.06 -13.31
N GLN A 119 15.25 -4.17 -14.51
CA GLN A 119 13.91 -3.63 -14.80
C GLN A 119 12.86 -4.27 -13.90
N ILE A 120 12.78 -5.60 -13.83
CA ILE A 120 11.85 -6.33 -12.94
C ILE A 120 12.04 -5.90 -11.48
N GLY A 121 13.28 -5.74 -11.01
CA GLY A 121 13.57 -5.23 -9.68
C GLY A 121 13.03 -3.81 -9.44
N SER A 122 13.18 -2.91 -10.42
CA SER A 122 12.68 -1.54 -10.33
C SER A 122 11.15 -1.45 -10.33
N TYR A 123 10.42 -2.39 -10.94
CA TYR A 123 8.96 -2.45 -10.87
C TYR A 123 8.47 -2.69 -9.43
N VAL A 124 9.10 -3.64 -8.72
CA VAL A 124 8.80 -3.90 -7.30
C VAL A 124 9.11 -2.68 -6.43
N GLU A 125 10.20 -1.97 -6.69
CA GLU A 125 10.52 -0.73 -5.96
C GLU A 125 9.51 0.40 -6.25
N ASN A 126 9.04 0.52 -7.49
CA ASN A 126 8.05 1.50 -7.89
C ASN A 126 6.68 1.22 -7.28
N GLU A 127 6.24 -0.03 -7.22
CA GLU A 127 4.97 -0.41 -6.61
C GLU A 127 4.96 -0.09 -5.10
N ASN A 128 6.04 -0.43 -4.39
CA ASN A 128 6.21 -0.08 -2.99
C ASN A 128 6.20 1.44 -2.76
N THR A 129 6.80 2.20 -3.68
CA THR A 129 6.80 3.67 -3.64
C THR A 129 5.39 4.23 -3.90
N MET A 130 4.65 3.68 -4.86
CA MET A 130 3.28 4.09 -5.17
C MET A 130 2.30 3.75 -4.04
N ASN A 131 2.45 2.59 -3.41
CA ASN A 131 1.68 2.22 -2.23
C ASN A 131 1.97 3.15 -1.04
N ALA A 132 3.24 3.55 -0.83
CA ALA A 132 3.61 4.53 0.18
C ALA A 132 3.00 5.93 -0.12
N ILE A 133 3.03 6.37 -1.38
CA ILE A 133 2.40 7.62 -1.81
C ILE A 133 0.88 7.55 -1.65
N ALA A 134 0.23 6.46 -2.04
CA ALA A 134 -1.21 6.26 -1.88
C ALA A 134 -1.61 6.27 -0.40
N GLN A 135 -0.81 5.66 0.48
CA GLN A 135 -1.03 5.71 1.92
C GLN A 135 -0.84 7.13 2.49
N LEU A 136 0.12 7.90 1.97
CA LEU A 136 0.36 9.28 2.36
C LEU A 136 -0.78 10.21 1.91
N VAL A 137 -1.25 10.04 0.67
CA VAL A 137 -2.41 10.75 0.10
C VAL A 137 -3.68 10.42 0.89
N ASN A 138 -3.88 9.14 1.22
CA ASN A 138 -5.01 8.70 2.05
C ASN A 138 -4.91 9.11 3.52
N ARG A 139 -3.70 9.39 4.03
CA ARG A 139 -3.49 9.93 5.38
C ARG A 139 -4.01 11.35 5.51
N GLY A 140 -3.91 12.16 4.45
CA GLY A 140 -4.51 13.49 4.39
C GLY A 140 -6.04 13.48 4.56
N ARG A 141 -6.72 12.48 3.98
CA ARG A 141 -8.19 12.34 4.10
C ARG A 141 -8.64 11.82 5.47
N ARG A 142 -7.88 10.88 6.06
CA ARG A 142 -8.17 10.36 7.41
C ARG A 142 -8.05 11.39 8.51
N HIS A 143 -7.22 12.43 8.35
CA HIS A 143 -7.10 13.48 9.36
C HIS A 143 -8.37 14.30 9.56
N GLU A 144 -9.16 14.51 8.51
CA GLU A 144 -10.41 15.26 8.61
C GLU A 144 -11.54 14.39 9.18
N GLU A 145 -11.59 13.12 8.80
CA GLU A 145 -12.51 12.12 9.38
C GLU A 145 -12.22 11.94 10.90
N LEU A 146 -10.94 11.85 11.31
CA LEU A 146 -10.53 11.78 12.72
C LEU A 146 -10.90 13.03 13.52
N LYS A 147 -10.84 14.23 12.92
CA LYS A 147 -11.26 15.45 13.61
C LYS A 147 -12.77 15.46 13.85
N ILE A 148 -13.56 15.04 12.87
CA ILE A 148 -15.03 14.95 12.99
C ILE A 148 -15.41 13.89 14.03
N GLU A 149 -14.73 12.75 14.03
CA GLU A 149 -14.94 11.69 15.03
C GLU A 149 -14.57 12.18 16.44
N LEU A 150 -13.41 12.83 16.59
CA LEU A 150 -12.96 13.38 17.87
C LEU A 150 -13.89 14.49 18.37
N SER A 151 -14.38 15.39 17.49
CA SER A 151 -15.34 16.42 17.89
C SER A 151 -16.66 15.81 18.36
N THR A 152 -17.13 14.74 17.70
CA THR A 152 -18.35 14.01 18.09
C THR A 152 -18.15 13.32 19.45
N GLN A 153 -17.03 12.63 19.66
CA GLN A 153 -16.71 11.99 20.95
C GLN A 153 -16.58 13.01 22.09
N MET A 154 -15.98 14.16 21.82
CA MET A 154 -15.88 15.25 22.80
C MET A 154 -17.25 15.84 23.14
N GLU A 155 -18.14 15.96 22.16
CA GLU A 155 -19.52 16.40 22.39
C GLU A 155 -20.29 15.41 23.26
N ASP A 156 -20.20 14.11 22.96
CA ASP A 156 -20.79 13.04 23.78
C ASP A 156 -20.26 13.06 25.22
N PHE A 157 -18.96 13.28 25.38
CA PHE A 157 -18.33 13.39 26.69
C PHE A 157 -18.85 14.60 27.48
N HIS A 158 -18.94 15.77 26.83
CA HIS A 158 -19.49 16.98 27.45
C HIS A 158 -20.95 16.80 27.87
N GLN A 159 -21.78 16.15 27.05
CA GLN A 159 -23.16 15.84 27.41
C GLN A 159 -23.24 14.96 28.65
N LYS A 160 -22.44 13.88 28.71
CA LYS A 160 -22.38 12.98 29.87
C LYS A 160 -21.93 13.71 31.13
N LEU A 161 -20.92 14.57 31.02
CA LEU A 161 -20.42 15.37 32.13
C LEU A 161 -21.49 16.35 32.66
N LEU A 162 -22.24 16.99 31.77
CA LEU A 162 -23.35 17.88 32.17
C LEU A 162 -24.49 17.12 32.83
N LEU A 163 -24.82 15.93 32.36
CA LEU A 163 -25.83 15.08 33.01
C LEU A 163 -25.38 14.62 34.40
N ASP A 164 -24.13 14.18 34.54
CA ASP A 164 -23.57 13.78 35.84
C ASP A 164 -23.53 14.96 36.82
N LYS A 165 -23.04 16.13 36.39
CA LYS A 165 -23.09 17.35 37.21
C LYS A 165 -24.50 17.71 37.64
N GLY A 166 -25.48 17.63 36.74
CA GLY A 166 -26.88 17.91 37.05
C GLY A 166 -27.46 16.93 38.08
N ASN A 167 -27.17 15.63 37.92
CA ASN A 167 -27.61 14.60 38.86
C ASN A 167 -26.99 14.79 40.25
N ARG A 168 -25.69 15.11 40.32
CA ARG A 168 -25.01 15.41 41.59
C ARG A 168 -25.59 16.64 42.26
N LEU A 169 -25.82 17.71 41.50
CA LEU A 169 -26.45 18.92 42.01
C LEU A 169 -27.84 18.62 42.60
N ILE A 170 -28.67 17.84 41.91
CA ILE A 170 -29.99 17.44 42.43
C ILE A 170 -29.85 16.61 43.71
N ALA A 171 -28.88 15.70 43.77
CA ALA A 171 -28.62 14.92 44.99
C ALA A 171 -28.16 15.81 46.15
N GLU A 172 -27.26 16.75 45.90
CA GLU A 172 -26.74 17.71 46.89
C GLU A 172 -27.84 18.66 47.40
N LEU A 173 -28.69 19.18 46.52
CA LEU A 173 -29.82 20.03 46.89
C LEU A 173 -30.87 19.32 47.77
N ASN A 174 -30.96 17.99 47.68
CA ASN A 174 -31.85 17.20 48.53
C ASN A 174 -31.26 16.92 49.92
N LEU A 175 -29.97 17.21 50.15
CA LEU A 175 -29.37 17.11 51.47
C LEU A 175 -29.74 18.34 52.30
N ALA A 176 -30.24 18.11 53.52
CA ALA A 176 -30.71 19.17 54.42
C ALA A 176 -29.60 20.13 54.92
N SER A 177 -28.35 19.95 54.49
CA SER A 177 -27.18 20.69 54.98
C SER A 177 -26.75 21.88 54.10
N ILE A 178 -27.29 22.04 52.89
CA ILE A 178 -26.91 23.14 52.00
C ILE A 178 -27.71 24.41 52.33
N THR A 179 -27.01 25.55 52.38
CA THR A 179 -27.65 26.86 52.53
C THR A 179 -28.30 27.31 51.22
N ALA A 180 -29.36 28.11 51.30
CA ALA A 180 -30.06 28.60 50.10
C ALA A 180 -29.15 29.41 49.15
N GLU A 181 -28.17 30.14 49.68
CA GLU A 181 -27.20 30.90 48.88
C GLU A 181 -26.20 29.99 48.15
N GLU A 182 -25.73 28.94 48.81
CA GLU A 182 -24.84 27.95 48.21
C GLU A 182 -25.56 27.15 47.11
N ALA A 183 -26.80 26.72 47.37
CA ALA A 183 -27.68 26.13 46.38
C ALA A 183 -27.88 27.03 45.15
N ARG A 184 -28.14 28.33 45.38
CA ARG A 184 -28.32 29.31 44.30
C ARG A 184 -27.07 29.47 43.45
N THR A 185 -25.90 29.51 44.10
CA THR A 185 -24.61 29.65 43.42
C THR A 185 -24.31 28.43 42.56
N GLN A 186 -24.45 27.22 43.12
CA GLN A 186 -24.23 25.97 42.38
C GLN A 186 -25.22 25.79 41.22
N LEU A 187 -26.49 26.18 41.41
CA LEU A 187 -27.49 26.20 40.34
C LEU A 187 -27.12 27.17 39.22
N LEU A 188 -26.64 28.37 39.57
CA LEU A 188 -26.24 29.36 38.58
C LEU A 188 -25.02 28.87 37.77
N ASP A 189 -24.04 28.26 38.43
CA ASP A 189 -22.87 27.67 37.76
C ASP A 189 -23.26 26.55 36.79
N TYR A 190 -24.16 25.66 37.22
CA TYR A 190 -24.68 24.60 36.36
C TYR A 190 -25.44 25.16 35.14
N VAL A 191 -26.29 26.15 35.38
CA VAL A 191 -27.08 26.81 34.34
C VAL A 191 -26.18 27.54 33.34
N ASN A 192 -25.12 28.19 33.80
CA ASN A 192 -24.12 28.83 32.94
C ASN A 192 -23.37 27.81 32.08
N ALA A 193 -22.94 26.69 32.66
CA ALA A 193 -22.30 25.60 31.91
C ALA A 193 -23.24 25.01 30.85
N LEU A 194 -24.51 24.83 31.18
CA LEU A 194 -25.53 24.35 30.25
C LEU A 194 -25.80 25.35 29.13
N ALA A 195 -25.92 26.64 29.44
CA ALA A 195 -26.17 27.67 28.44
C ALA A 195 -24.98 27.84 27.49
N GLN A 196 -23.75 27.77 27.99
CA GLN A 196 -22.53 27.76 27.18
C GLN A 196 -22.49 26.58 26.22
N TYR A 197 -22.84 25.38 26.70
CA TYR A 197 -22.95 24.19 25.84
C TYR A 197 -24.00 24.39 24.72
N LEU A 198 -25.07 25.13 24.99
CA LEU A 198 -26.13 25.45 24.02
C LEU A 198 -25.81 26.69 23.15
N GLY A 199 -24.58 27.19 23.21
CA GLY A 199 -24.06 28.27 22.37
C GLY A 199 -24.25 29.68 22.93
N HIS A 200 -24.59 29.84 24.22
CA HIS A 200 -24.59 31.16 24.85
C HIS A 200 -23.18 31.54 25.32
N THR A 201 -22.65 32.66 24.84
CA THR A 201 -21.26 33.05 25.14
C THR A 201 -21.09 33.79 26.45
N GLU A 202 -22.15 34.38 26.99
CA GLU A 202 -22.12 35.19 28.21
C GLU A 202 -22.61 34.39 29.42
N SER A 203 -22.01 34.64 30.58
CA SER A 203 -22.45 34.03 31.84
C SER A 203 -23.55 34.89 32.47
N PHE A 204 -24.59 34.24 32.97
CA PHE A 204 -25.64 34.88 33.76
C PHE A 204 -25.14 35.23 35.15
N SER A 205 -25.52 36.42 35.62
CA SER A 205 -25.30 36.85 37.00
C SER A 205 -26.45 36.48 37.94
N ARG A 206 -27.63 36.15 37.38
CA ARG A 206 -28.85 35.80 38.11
C ARG A 206 -29.60 34.66 37.40
N LEU A 207 -30.27 33.81 38.18
CA LEU A 207 -31.06 32.69 37.65
C LEU A 207 -32.28 33.18 36.82
N GLU A 208 -32.79 34.35 37.15
CA GLU A 208 -33.91 34.99 36.46
C GLU A 208 -33.54 35.34 35.01
N ASP A 209 -32.32 35.83 34.78
CA ASP A 209 -31.82 36.16 33.44
C ASP A 209 -31.70 34.88 32.59
N ALA A 210 -31.17 33.81 33.21
CA ALA A 210 -31.09 32.51 32.56
C ALA A 210 -32.46 31.96 32.19
N LYS A 211 -33.45 32.09 33.08
CA LYS A 211 -34.83 31.66 32.84
C LYS A 211 -35.44 32.39 31.64
N VAL A 212 -35.23 33.71 31.52
CA VAL A 212 -35.71 34.48 30.36
C VAL A 212 -35.05 33.97 29.08
N TRP A 213 -33.74 33.74 29.10
CA TRP A 213 -33.00 33.24 27.95
C TRP A 213 -33.47 31.84 27.49
N PHE A 214 -33.65 30.89 28.42
CA PHE A 214 -34.15 29.55 28.09
C PHE A 214 -35.57 29.58 27.52
N ASN A 215 -36.45 30.41 28.06
CA ASN A 215 -37.81 30.56 27.54
C ASN A 215 -37.82 31.14 26.13
N TYR A 216 -37.01 32.19 25.88
CA TYR A 216 -36.88 32.80 24.56
C TYR A 216 -36.31 31.81 23.54
N ASN A 217 -35.34 30.99 23.93
CA ASN A 217 -34.67 30.02 23.05
C ASN A 217 -35.37 28.66 22.96
N ARG A 218 -36.47 28.44 23.71
CA ARG A 218 -37.09 27.11 23.83
C ARG A 218 -37.41 26.45 22.49
N GLY A 219 -37.95 27.20 21.53
CA GLY A 219 -38.27 26.68 20.20
C GLY A 219 -37.02 26.21 19.44
N ARG A 220 -35.93 26.98 19.50
CA ARG A 220 -34.63 26.60 18.89
C ARG A 220 -34.06 25.34 19.53
N LEU A 221 -34.09 25.27 20.86
CA LEU A 221 -33.52 24.15 21.62
C LEU A 221 -34.28 22.84 21.42
N LEU A 222 -35.60 22.89 21.25
CA LEU A 222 -36.41 21.69 20.98
C LEU A 222 -36.22 21.17 19.55
N ASN A 223 -35.98 22.07 18.59
CA ASN A 223 -35.82 21.69 17.18
C ASN A 223 -34.41 21.21 16.81
N ALA A 224 -33.39 21.52 17.62
CA ALA A 224 -32.00 21.12 17.37
C ALA A 224 -31.73 19.60 17.52
N LYS A 225 -32.74 18.80 17.87
CA LYS A 225 -32.67 17.34 18.06
C LYS A 225 -33.23 16.51 16.90
N ASN A 226 -33.75 17.15 15.85
CA ASN A 226 -34.24 16.50 14.63
C ASN A 226 -33.27 16.74 13.47
#